data_AF-C3ZSR9-F1
#
_entry.id   AF-C3ZSR9-F1
#
_cell.length_a   1.000
_cell.length_b   1.000
_cell.length_c   1.000
_cell.angle_alpha   90.00
_cell.angle_beta   90.00
_cell.angle_gamma   90.00
#
_symmetry.space_group_name_H-M   'P 1'
#
loop_
_entity.id
_entity.type
_entity.pdbx_description
1 polymer ?
#
loop_
_entity_poly.entity_id
_entity_poly.type
_entity_poly.pdbx_seq_one_letter_code
_entity_poly.pdbx_strand_id
1 'polypeptide(L)'
;ERLYIVKGSVPLSYPVRGLTVAPEGTIVLPGMKTLFFVSFFSIVCQIQLEASKYGTLDVTAEVSDVHLEGLGEKSFTIRSRSLPNINHQLQYIVYSNTVYGVGATEIIKFRYLNYEASIPVRIQPSRVSLLYDPGPGSFNVINIASKVTVITKTFLRYASIRTLLATIRAFYPNIRVIVADDSRPIENLQAEHVDHFVMPYAIGWFAGRNLAVSQVNTPYLLWVDDDFAFGNRTKLERFVNVLDNTDLDLVSTCLRHMVGFKKVAHTKMTLVPGDKDGDCLLIHDHHHWGPVPGFPRCHFSTRVTNFFMARTDSVRAVGFDPKYSRHGHTQFFMAAMGKLKIAACDDVTIGH
;
A
#
# COMPACT_ATOMS: atom_id res chain seq x y z
N GLU A 1 -14.12 -1.90 5.89
CA GLU A 1 -13.57 -3.20 6.37
C GLU A 1 -14.65 -3.97 7.13
N ARG A 2 -14.68 -5.31 7.06
CA ARG A 2 -15.61 -6.13 7.85
C ARG A 2 -15.07 -6.29 9.28
N LEU A 3 -15.82 -5.79 10.27
CA LEU A 3 -15.54 -5.96 11.70
C LEU A 3 -15.88 -7.40 12.11
N TYR A 4 -14.92 -8.14 12.67
CA TYR A 4 -15.16 -9.47 13.23
C TYR A 4 -15.26 -9.35 14.74
N ILE A 5 -16.46 -9.60 15.26
CA ILE A 5 -16.76 -9.62 16.69
C ILE A 5 -16.77 -11.07 17.13
N VAL A 6 -15.98 -11.41 18.15
CA VAL A 6 -16.03 -12.74 18.75
C VAL A 6 -17.14 -12.79 19.78
N LYS A 7 -18.07 -13.73 19.60
CA LYS A 7 -18.92 -14.26 20.68
C LYS A 7 -18.16 -15.45 21.28
N GLY A 8 -17.13 -15.18 22.08
CA GLY A 8 -16.19 -16.20 22.55
C GLY A 8 -16.67 -16.90 23.82
N SER A 9 -16.00 -17.99 24.20
CA SER A 9 -16.15 -18.82 25.42
C SER A 9 -15.89 -18.09 26.75
N VAL A 10 -15.83 -16.77 26.70
CA VAL A 10 -15.55 -15.78 27.74
C VAL A 10 -16.74 -14.83 27.70
N PRO A 11 -17.30 -14.35 28.82
CA PRO A 11 -18.50 -13.53 28.80
C PRO A 11 -18.25 -12.11 28.24
N LEU A 12 -17.24 -11.91 27.38
CA LEU A 12 -16.87 -10.65 26.73
C LEU A 12 -16.99 -10.77 25.22
N SER A 13 -17.66 -9.81 24.62
CA SER A 13 -17.67 -9.52 23.18
C SER A 13 -16.85 -8.27 22.94
N TYR A 14 -15.99 -8.27 21.94
CA TYR A 14 -15.07 -7.17 21.62
C TYR A 14 -14.54 -7.29 20.18
N PRO A 15 -13.93 -6.24 19.58
CA PRO A 15 -13.38 -6.31 18.24
C PRO A 15 -12.05 -7.08 18.28
N VAL A 16 -11.94 -8.15 17.50
CA VAL A 16 -10.75 -9.01 17.49
C VAL A 16 -9.75 -8.63 16.42
N ARG A 17 -10.21 -7.99 15.34
CA ARG A 17 -9.30 -7.23 14.49
C ARG A 17 -8.95 -5.94 15.21
N GLY A 18 -7.67 -5.63 15.28
CA GLY A 18 -7.21 -4.38 15.88
C GLY A 18 -7.83 -3.16 15.19
N LEU A 19 -8.14 -2.15 15.98
CA LEU A 19 -8.69 -0.88 15.50
C LEU A 19 -7.54 0.02 15.02
N THR A 20 -7.86 1.06 14.25
CA THR A 20 -6.88 2.07 13.84
C THR A 20 -7.37 3.45 14.24
N VAL A 21 -6.46 4.29 14.74
CA VAL A 21 -6.73 5.68 15.11
C VAL A 21 -5.59 6.56 14.62
N ALA A 22 -5.94 7.76 14.15
CA ALA A 22 -4.94 8.76 13.83
C ALA A 22 -4.25 9.26 15.11
N PRO A 23 -3.00 9.76 15.04
CA PRO A 23 -2.41 10.50 16.14
C PRO A 23 -3.34 11.61 16.63
N GLU A 24 -3.51 11.72 17.95
CA GLU A 24 -4.43 12.67 18.61
C GLU A 24 -5.91 12.49 18.22
N GLY A 25 -6.22 11.39 17.52
CA GLY A 25 -7.56 11.03 17.11
C GLY A 25 -8.34 10.29 18.20
N THR A 26 -9.65 10.28 18.04
CA THR A 26 -10.60 9.57 18.89
C THR A 26 -11.38 8.55 18.06
N ILE A 27 -11.58 7.35 18.59
CA ILE A 27 -12.42 6.31 17.97
C ILE A 27 -13.35 5.68 18.99
N VAL A 28 -14.53 5.26 18.54
CA VAL A 28 -15.42 4.38 19.31
C VAL A 28 -14.81 2.98 19.36
N LEU A 29 -14.99 2.26 20.48
CA LEU A 29 -14.63 0.86 20.63
C LEU A 29 -15.85 -0.04 20.33
N PRO A 30 -16.03 -0.52 19.09
CA PRO A 30 -17.25 -1.20 18.69
C PRO A 30 -17.34 -2.63 19.23
N GLY A 31 -18.57 -3.12 19.43
CA GLY A 31 -18.83 -4.53 19.71
C GLY A 31 -18.51 -4.98 21.12
N MET A 32 -18.18 -4.04 22.02
CA MET A 32 -17.99 -4.29 23.45
C MET A 32 -19.30 -4.68 24.13
N LYS A 33 -19.39 -5.91 24.64
CA LYS A 33 -20.54 -6.38 25.45
C LYS A 33 -20.08 -7.40 26.49
N THR A 34 -20.82 -7.52 27.57
CA THR A 34 -20.78 -8.66 28.48
C THR A 34 -21.96 -9.62 28.21
N LEU A 35 -21.68 -10.91 28.04
CA LEU A 35 -22.65 -11.92 27.57
C LEU A 35 -23.32 -12.71 28.72
N PHE A 36 -22.85 -12.57 29.96
CA PHE A 36 -23.40 -13.24 31.14
C PHE A 36 -23.24 -12.38 32.40
N PHE A 37 -24.15 -12.53 33.36
CA PHE A 37 -24.14 -11.87 34.66
C PHE A 37 -24.15 -12.93 35.77
N VAL A 38 -23.16 -12.92 36.67
CA VAL A 38 -23.12 -13.85 37.81
C VAL A 38 -24.04 -13.32 38.91
N SER A 39 -25.26 -13.82 38.99
CA SER A 39 -26.28 -13.37 39.96
C SER A 39 -26.30 -14.19 41.26
N PHE A 40 -25.16 -14.36 41.91
CA PHE A 40 -25.15 -14.87 43.28
C PHE A 40 -24.84 -13.68 44.20
N PHE A 41 -25.86 -13.18 44.91
CA PHE A 41 -25.79 -12.21 46.00
C PHE A 41 -25.54 -10.72 45.65
N SER A 42 -26.49 -10.03 45.02
CA SER A 42 -26.55 -8.54 45.05
C SER A 42 -25.26 -7.81 44.61
N ILE A 43 -24.48 -8.38 43.69
CA ILE A 43 -23.21 -7.81 43.24
C ILE A 43 -23.48 -6.79 42.12
N VAL A 44 -22.95 -5.58 42.28
CA VAL A 44 -22.85 -4.56 41.23
C VAL A 44 -21.94 -5.11 40.13
N CYS A 45 -22.42 -5.14 38.88
CA CYS A 45 -21.58 -5.45 37.72
C CYS A 45 -20.49 -4.38 37.62
N GLN A 46 -19.22 -4.80 37.65
CA GLN A 46 -18.08 -3.91 37.49
C GLN A 46 -17.25 -4.34 36.29
N ILE A 47 -17.06 -3.42 35.35
CA ILE A 47 -16.16 -3.55 34.23
C ILE A 47 -15.00 -2.59 34.43
N GLN A 48 -13.79 -3.04 34.12
CA GLN A 48 -12.61 -2.17 34.08
C GLN A 48 -12.02 -2.18 32.68
N LEU A 49 -11.76 -0.98 32.16
CA LEU A 49 -11.02 -0.76 30.92
C LEU A 49 -9.71 -0.05 31.26
N GLU A 50 -8.61 -0.48 30.64
CA GLU A 50 -7.28 0.08 30.89
C GLU A 50 -6.51 0.23 29.58
N ALA A 51 -6.22 1.47 29.19
CA ALA A 51 -5.27 1.81 28.13
C ALA A 51 -3.84 1.71 28.67
N SER A 52 -3.00 0.90 28.02
CA SER A 52 -1.69 0.55 28.57
C SER A 52 -0.71 1.72 28.56
N LYS A 53 -0.72 2.62 27.55
CA LYS A 53 0.36 3.59 27.41
C LYS A 53 0.03 4.92 26.74
N TYR A 54 -0.66 4.91 25.61
CA TYR A 54 -0.65 5.93 24.58
C TYR A 54 -1.94 6.74 24.43
N GLY A 55 -2.94 6.48 25.26
CA GLY A 55 -4.19 7.23 25.22
C GLY A 55 -5.00 7.12 26.49
N THR A 56 -6.21 7.63 26.40
CA THR A 56 -7.19 7.70 27.48
C THR A 56 -8.53 7.14 26.99
N LEU A 57 -9.40 6.83 27.94
CA LEU A 57 -10.71 6.24 27.72
C LEU A 57 -11.78 7.21 28.21
N ASP A 58 -12.83 7.37 27.42
CA ASP A 58 -13.94 8.28 27.72
C ASP A 58 -15.25 7.72 27.14
N VAL A 59 -16.34 8.46 27.28
CA VAL A 59 -17.65 8.12 26.73
C VAL A 59 -18.24 9.25 25.89
N THR A 60 -18.96 8.88 24.84
CA THR A 60 -19.72 9.85 24.02
C THR A 60 -21.10 10.15 24.58
N ALA A 61 -21.62 9.29 25.46
CA ALA A 61 -22.89 9.47 26.15
C ALA A 61 -22.90 8.65 27.46
N GLU A 62 -23.67 9.11 28.42
CA GLU A 62 -23.90 8.42 29.70
C GLU A 62 -25.29 7.77 29.72
N VAL A 63 -25.36 6.55 30.24
CA VAL A 63 -26.60 5.79 30.40
C VAL A 63 -27.08 5.87 31.85
N SER A 64 -28.38 6.12 32.05
CA SER A 64 -28.97 6.17 33.39
C SER A 64 -28.74 4.88 34.19
N ASP A 65 -28.59 5.03 35.50
CA ASP A 65 -28.25 3.95 36.44
C ASP A 65 -26.92 3.24 36.15
N VAL A 66 -26.00 3.92 35.47
CA VAL A 66 -24.61 3.50 35.28
C VAL A 66 -23.68 4.51 35.91
N HIS A 67 -22.79 4.03 36.78
CA HIS A 67 -21.78 4.85 37.45
C HIS A 67 -20.44 4.70 36.73
N LEU A 68 -19.82 5.83 36.42
CA LEU A 68 -18.59 5.94 35.64
C LEU A 68 -17.48 6.57 36.50
N GLU A 69 -16.29 5.98 36.50
CA GLU A 69 -15.11 6.50 37.21
C GLU A 69 -13.88 6.46 36.31
N GLY A 70 -13.05 7.51 36.35
CA GLY A 70 -11.83 7.60 35.53
C GLY A 70 -12.07 8.02 34.08
N LEU A 71 -13.09 8.85 33.82
CA LEU A 71 -13.32 9.44 32.49
C LEU A 71 -12.14 10.33 32.09
N GLY A 72 -11.66 10.17 30.86
CA GLY A 72 -10.49 10.89 30.35
C GLY A 72 -9.16 10.39 30.91
N GLU A 73 -9.14 9.30 31.67
CA GLU A 73 -7.93 8.69 32.22
C GLU A 73 -7.51 7.42 31.45
N LYS A 74 -6.39 6.82 31.85
CA LYS A 74 -5.94 5.53 31.30
C LYS A 74 -6.78 4.35 31.79
N SER A 75 -7.24 4.40 33.04
CA SER A 75 -8.06 3.35 33.64
C SER A 75 -9.43 3.91 33.91
N PHE A 76 -10.44 3.21 33.45
CA PHE A 76 -11.83 3.62 33.51
C PHE A 76 -12.70 2.46 34.00
N THR A 77 -13.64 2.73 34.89
CA THR A 77 -14.51 1.73 35.52
C THR A 77 -15.97 2.04 35.29
N ILE A 78 -16.74 1.01 34.90
CA ILE A 78 -18.20 1.07 34.70
C ILE A 78 -18.86 0.20 35.75
N ARG A 79 -19.84 0.75 36.48
CA ARG A 79 -20.60 0.02 37.49
C ARG A 79 -22.11 0.16 37.30
N SER A 80 -22.84 -0.95 37.35
CA SER A 80 -24.32 -0.92 37.39
C SER A 80 -24.88 -2.21 37.96
N ARG A 81 -26.13 -2.17 38.43
CA ARG A 81 -26.92 -3.36 38.76
C ARG A 81 -27.67 -3.93 37.54
N SER A 82 -27.73 -3.19 36.44
CA SER A 82 -28.41 -3.58 35.20
C SER A 82 -27.39 -3.97 34.13
N LEU A 83 -27.34 -5.26 33.77
CA LEU A 83 -26.56 -5.76 32.64
C LEU A 83 -26.96 -5.09 31.32
N PRO A 84 -28.26 -4.89 31.00
CA PRO A 84 -28.66 -4.10 29.84
C PRO A 84 -28.06 -2.69 29.81
N ASN A 85 -28.05 -1.98 30.94
CA ASN A 85 -27.52 -0.61 30.99
C ASN A 85 -26.00 -0.59 30.83
N ILE A 86 -25.28 -1.57 31.42
CA ILE A 86 -23.85 -1.79 31.16
C ILE A 86 -23.59 -2.01 29.66
N ASN A 87 -24.33 -2.92 29.04
CA ASN A 87 -24.17 -3.23 27.62
C ASN A 87 -24.59 -2.08 26.70
N HIS A 88 -25.44 -1.19 27.17
CA HIS A 88 -25.76 0.04 26.48
C HIS A 88 -24.63 1.06 26.62
N GLN A 89 -24.10 1.24 27.84
CA GLN A 89 -22.98 2.13 28.11
C GLN A 89 -21.71 1.75 27.32
N LEU A 90 -21.45 0.45 27.18
CA LEU A 90 -20.31 -0.07 26.42
C LEU A 90 -20.33 0.32 24.93
N GLN A 91 -21.48 0.73 24.38
CA GLN A 91 -21.60 1.18 22.99
C GLN A 91 -21.04 2.60 22.78
N TYR A 92 -20.86 3.35 23.88
CA TYR A 92 -20.43 4.75 23.85
C TYR A 92 -18.97 4.95 24.23
N ILE A 93 -18.24 3.88 24.55
CA ILE A 93 -16.83 3.98 24.95
C ILE A 93 -15.99 4.43 23.75
N VAL A 94 -15.16 5.42 24.01
CA VAL A 94 -14.15 5.90 23.07
C VAL A 94 -12.75 5.73 23.65
N TYR A 95 -11.81 5.56 22.73
CA TYR A 95 -10.39 5.68 22.99
C TYR A 95 -9.85 6.91 22.27
N SER A 96 -9.13 7.75 23.01
CA SER A 96 -8.46 8.94 22.49
C SER A 96 -6.95 8.76 22.61
N ASN A 97 -6.25 8.79 21.49
CA ASN A 97 -4.79 8.79 21.52
C ASN A 97 -4.29 10.17 21.98
N THR A 98 -3.25 10.20 22.81
CA THR A 98 -2.69 11.45 23.37
C THR A 98 -1.23 11.69 22.97
N VAL A 99 -0.68 10.85 22.07
CA VAL A 99 0.71 10.97 21.63
C VAL A 99 0.85 10.83 20.13
N TYR A 100 1.76 11.61 19.55
CA TYR A 100 2.22 11.37 18.19
C TYR A 100 3.13 10.13 18.14
N GLY A 101 2.61 9.01 17.62
CA GLY A 101 3.36 7.75 17.51
C GLY A 101 3.04 6.98 16.24
N VAL A 102 3.83 7.16 15.18
CA VAL A 102 3.63 6.44 13.90
C VAL A 102 3.92 4.95 14.08
N GLY A 103 2.89 4.12 13.97
CA GLY A 103 3.02 2.66 14.01
C GLY A 103 3.04 2.05 15.42
N ALA A 104 2.86 2.86 16.47
CA ALA A 104 2.67 2.35 17.82
C ALA A 104 1.36 1.55 17.94
N THR A 105 1.32 0.57 18.82
CA THR A 105 0.09 -0.19 19.13
C THR A 105 -0.23 -0.01 20.60
N GLU A 106 -1.41 0.56 20.88
CA GLU A 106 -2.01 0.56 22.20
C GLU A 106 -2.72 -0.78 22.43
N ILE A 107 -2.67 -1.28 23.67
CA ILE A 107 -3.48 -2.41 24.11
C ILE A 107 -4.46 -1.90 25.14
N ILE A 108 -5.76 -1.99 24.83
CA ILE A 108 -6.84 -1.72 25.77
C ILE A 108 -7.24 -3.04 26.41
N LYS A 109 -7.05 -3.16 27.72
CA LYS A 109 -7.49 -4.32 28.49
C LYS A 109 -8.94 -4.12 28.89
N PHE A 110 -9.78 -5.09 28.57
CA PHE A 110 -11.19 -5.15 28.94
C PHE A 110 -11.39 -6.27 29.94
N ARG A 111 -11.65 -5.90 31.20
CA ARG A 111 -11.80 -6.84 32.32
C ARG A 111 -13.24 -6.88 32.83
N TYR A 112 -13.70 -8.09 33.12
CA TYR A 112 -14.93 -8.36 33.85
C TYR A 112 -14.73 -9.61 34.70
N LEU A 113 -14.88 -9.49 36.03
CA LEU A 113 -14.54 -10.55 36.99
C LEU A 113 -13.09 -11.04 36.79
N ASN A 114 -12.89 -12.34 36.58
CA ASN A 114 -11.61 -12.98 36.30
C ASN A 114 -11.30 -13.08 34.79
N TYR A 115 -12.14 -12.50 33.93
CA TYR A 115 -11.94 -12.51 32.48
C TYR A 115 -11.28 -11.23 32.01
N GLU A 116 -10.28 -11.37 31.13
CA GLU A 116 -9.58 -10.26 30.48
C GLU A 116 -9.54 -10.50 28.97
N ALA A 117 -9.85 -9.45 28.20
CA ALA A 117 -9.67 -9.39 26.76
C ALA A 117 -8.73 -8.24 26.41
N SER A 118 -7.93 -8.42 25.36
CA SER A 118 -7.00 -7.40 24.86
C SER A 118 -7.46 -6.90 23.51
N ILE A 119 -7.72 -5.60 23.40
CA ILE A 119 -8.15 -4.93 22.17
C ILE A 119 -6.97 -4.11 21.65
N PRO A 120 -6.29 -4.54 20.58
CA PRO A 120 -5.21 -3.77 19.99
C PRO A 120 -5.74 -2.57 19.20
N VAL A 121 -5.15 -1.39 19.39
CA VAL A 121 -5.43 -0.17 18.63
C VAL A 121 -4.13 0.36 18.02
N ARG A 122 -4.04 0.31 16.70
CA ARG A 122 -2.89 0.81 15.95
C ARG A 122 -2.98 2.32 15.78
N ILE A 123 -1.97 3.03 16.24
CA ILE A 123 -1.84 4.48 16.05
C ILE A 123 -1.12 4.70 14.73
N GLN A 124 -1.85 5.21 13.75
CA GLN A 124 -1.33 5.40 12.41
C GLN A 124 -2.01 6.61 11.77
N PRO A 125 -1.24 7.60 11.27
CA PRO A 125 -1.80 8.69 10.49
C PRO A 125 -2.63 8.14 9.33
N SER A 126 -3.77 8.78 9.06
CA SER A 126 -4.52 8.53 7.84
C SER A 126 -3.58 8.71 6.65
N ARG A 127 -3.55 7.74 5.74
CA ARG A 127 -2.78 7.89 4.51
C ARG A 127 -3.39 9.04 3.72
N VAL A 128 -2.63 10.12 3.54
CA VAL A 128 -3.03 11.21 2.64
C VAL A 128 -3.01 10.64 1.24
N SER A 129 -4.16 10.64 0.57
CA SER A 129 -4.23 10.27 -0.84
C SER A 129 -3.62 11.41 -1.65
N LEU A 130 -2.67 11.11 -2.54
CA LEU A 130 -2.17 12.13 -3.46
C LEU A 130 -3.33 12.55 -4.37
N LEU A 131 -3.67 13.84 -4.36
CA LEU A 131 -4.70 14.38 -5.23
C LEU A 131 -4.09 14.64 -6.60
N TYR A 132 -4.79 14.19 -7.64
CA TYR A 132 -4.42 14.44 -9.03
C TYR A 132 -5.59 15.13 -9.70
N ASP A 133 -5.32 16.16 -10.48
CA ASP A 133 -6.31 16.79 -11.33
C ASP A 133 -6.55 15.88 -12.57
N PRO A 134 -7.73 15.27 -12.75
CA PRO A 134 -8.02 14.46 -13.92
C PRO A 134 -8.13 15.30 -15.22
N GLY A 135 -8.13 16.63 -15.11
CA GLY A 135 -8.37 17.59 -16.19
C GLY A 135 -9.86 17.79 -16.47
N PRO A 136 -10.22 18.70 -17.41
CA PRO A 136 -11.61 19.08 -17.72
C PRO A 136 -12.42 17.99 -18.47
N GLY A 137 -11.98 16.74 -18.46
CA GLY A 137 -12.62 15.64 -19.17
C GLY A 137 -13.92 15.17 -18.52
N SER A 138 -14.89 14.76 -19.35
CA SER A 138 -16.08 14.06 -18.87
C SER A 138 -15.67 12.76 -18.16
N PHE A 139 -16.25 12.48 -16.99
CA PHE A 139 -15.99 11.30 -16.15
C PHE A 139 -16.11 9.93 -16.87
N ASN A 140 -16.56 9.89 -18.13
CA ASN A 140 -16.88 8.70 -18.90
C ASN A 140 -15.85 8.31 -19.98
N VAL A 141 -14.76 9.09 -20.18
CA VAL A 141 -13.67 8.72 -21.10
C VAL A 141 -12.35 8.70 -20.34
N ILE A 142 -11.73 7.52 -20.22
CA ILE A 142 -10.41 7.39 -19.57
C ILE A 142 -9.37 8.06 -20.47
N ASN A 143 -8.96 9.28 -20.11
CA ASN A 143 -7.80 9.92 -20.73
C ASN A 143 -6.52 9.34 -20.11
N ILE A 144 -5.90 8.38 -20.79
CA ILE A 144 -4.66 7.76 -20.32
C ILE A 144 -3.55 8.79 -20.11
N ALA A 145 -3.50 9.85 -20.93
CA ALA A 145 -2.46 10.87 -20.82
C ALA A 145 -2.56 11.70 -19.53
N SER A 146 -3.73 11.83 -18.90
CA SER A 146 -3.87 12.50 -17.60
C SER A 146 -3.57 11.57 -16.41
N LYS A 147 -3.60 10.25 -16.63
CA LYS A 147 -3.35 9.25 -15.58
C LYS A 147 -1.94 8.68 -15.58
N VAL A 148 -1.27 8.66 -16.74
CA VAL A 148 -0.01 7.94 -16.92
C VAL A 148 1.06 8.85 -17.48
N THR A 149 2.24 8.83 -16.87
CA THR A 149 3.48 9.35 -17.46
C THR A 149 4.43 8.21 -17.73
N VAL A 150 4.93 8.11 -18.96
CA VAL A 150 5.97 7.14 -19.31
C VAL A 150 7.32 7.70 -18.87
N ILE A 151 8.11 6.90 -18.20
CA ILE A 151 9.45 7.28 -17.75
C ILE A 151 10.47 6.27 -18.23
N THR A 152 11.62 6.76 -18.65
CA THR A 152 12.70 5.94 -19.17
C THR A 152 14.06 6.58 -18.91
N LYS A 153 15.10 5.78 -19.04
CA LYS A 153 16.48 6.19 -18.88
C LYS A 153 17.31 5.64 -20.02
N THR A 154 18.10 6.51 -20.65
CA THR A 154 18.99 6.12 -21.74
C THR A 154 20.47 6.37 -21.41
N PHE A 155 21.36 5.60 -22.04
CA PHE A 155 22.82 5.78 -21.98
C PHE A 155 23.46 5.31 -23.27
N LEU A 156 23.91 6.25 -24.11
CA LEU A 156 24.58 6.00 -25.40
C LEU A 156 23.72 5.20 -26.40
N ARG A 157 22.39 5.19 -26.25
CA ARG A 157 21.45 4.38 -27.06
C ARG A 157 20.40 5.23 -27.78
N TYR A 158 20.85 6.29 -28.47
CA TYR A 158 19.94 7.23 -29.14
C TYR A 158 19.07 6.61 -30.23
N ALA A 159 19.56 5.60 -30.96
CA ALA A 159 18.74 4.88 -31.94
C ALA A 159 17.59 4.11 -31.28
N SER A 160 17.86 3.44 -30.15
CA SER A 160 16.86 2.70 -29.38
C SER A 160 15.80 3.63 -28.80
N ILE A 161 16.22 4.68 -28.08
CA ILE A 161 15.26 5.61 -27.46
C ILE A 161 14.41 6.33 -28.50
N ARG A 162 14.95 6.68 -29.69
CA ARG A 162 14.15 7.25 -30.78
C ARG A 162 13.10 6.27 -31.30
N THR A 163 13.42 4.98 -31.35
CA THR A 163 12.47 3.92 -31.72
C THR A 163 11.38 3.76 -30.66
N LEU A 164 11.75 3.75 -29.37
CA LEU A 164 10.81 3.76 -28.26
C LEU A 164 9.85 4.96 -28.36
N LEU A 165 10.39 6.17 -28.48
CA LEU A 165 9.59 7.41 -28.57
C LEU A 165 8.65 7.38 -29.77
N ALA A 166 9.12 6.94 -30.94
CA ALA A 166 8.29 6.84 -32.14
C ALA A 166 7.13 5.85 -31.95
N THR A 167 7.39 4.68 -31.37
CA THR A 167 6.34 3.69 -31.13
C THR A 167 5.36 4.14 -30.04
N ILE A 168 5.82 4.81 -28.97
CA ILE A 168 4.94 5.44 -27.98
C ILE A 168 4.00 6.43 -28.68
N ARG A 169 4.52 7.31 -29.53
CA ARG A 169 3.72 8.32 -30.24
C ARG A 169 2.68 7.70 -31.18
N ALA A 170 3.00 6.57 -31.81
CA ALA A 170 2.06 5.86 -32.68
C ALA A 170 0.82 5.33 -31.93
N PHE A 171 0.95 4.95 -30.66
CA PHE A 171 -0.14 4.36 -29.87
C PHE A 171 -0.76 5.33 -28.84
N TYR A 172 0.03 6.25 -28.31
CA TYR A 172 -0.34 7.22 -27.27
C TYR A 172 0.26 8.60 -27.61
N PRO A 173 -0.27 9.30 -28.63
CA PRO A 173 0.35 10.51 -29.17
C PRO A 173 0.57 11.61 -28.12
N ASN A 174 -0.38 11.78 -27.20
CA ASN A 174 -0.38 12.87 -26.22
C ASN A 174 0.20 12.47 -24.85
N ILE A 175 0.67 11.22 -24.68
CA ILE A 175 1.21 10.79 -23.38
C ILE A 175 2.53 11.49 -23.12
N ARG A 176 2.69 12.03 -21.91
CA ARG A 176 3.95 12.61 -21.47
C ARG A 176 5.00 11.52 -21.30
N VAL A 177 6.19 11.74 -21.83
CA VAL A 177 7.36 10.89 -21.69
C VAL A 177 8.49 11.68 -21.03
N ILE A 178 9.12 11.12 -20.00
CA ILE A 178 10.27 11.72 -19.33
C ILE A 178 11.48 10.84 -19.59
N VAL A 179 12.52 11.43 -20.18
CA VAL A 179 13.77 10.75 -20.51
C VAL A 179 14.88 11.28 -19.61
N ALA A 180 15.40 10.43 -18.73
CA ALA A 180 16.62 10.72 -17.98
C ALA A 180 17.84 10.21 -18.76
N ASP A 181 18.77 11.10 -19.09
CA ASP A 181 19.89 10.82 -19.99
C ASP A 181 21.22 11.18 -19.35
N ASP A 182 22.07 10.19 -19.10
CA ASP A 182 23.43 10.35 -18.59
C ASP A 182 24.51 10.04 -19.65
N SER A 183 24.16 10.14 -20.93
CA SER A 183 25.05 9.91 -22.07
C SER A 183 26.07 11.04 -22.25
N ARG A 184 27.16 10.76 -22.99
CA ARG A 184 28.00 11.77 -23.64
C ARG A 184 28.56 11.22 -24.96
N PRO A 185 28.56 11.99 -26.07
CA PRO A 185 27.92 13.30 -26.23
C PRO A 185 26.39 13.22 -26.10
N ILE A 186 25.75 14.36 -25.82
CA ILE A 186 24.28 14.44 -25.70
C ILE A 186 23.68 14.72 -27.08
N GLU A 187 22.70 13.91 -27.49
CA GLU A 187 21.78 14.26 -28.58
C GLU A 187 20.47 14.81 -28.02
N ASN A 188 19.94 15.88 -28.61
CA ASN A 188 18.68 16.46 -28.16
C ASN A 188 17.50 15.51 -28.45
N LEU A 189 16.75 15.17 -27.40
CA LEU A 189 15.52 14.38 -27.46
C LEU A 189 14.27 15.20 -27.09
N GLN A 190 14.44 16.48 -26.74
CA GLN A 190 13.31 17.35 -26.38
C GLN A 190 12.33 17.47 -27.56
N ALA A 191 11.05 17.24 -27.28
CA ALA A 191 9.97 17.32 -28.25
C ALA A 191 8.63 17.60 -27.54
N GLU A 192 7.55 17.76 -28.31
CA GLU A 192 6.21 17.85 -27.74
C GLU A 192 5.88 16.60 -26.90
N HIS A 193 5.42 16.83 -25.67
CA HIS A 193 5.16 15.80 -24.66
C HIS A 193 6.38 14.92 -24.30
N VAL A 194 7.61 15.33 -24.63
CA VAL A 194 8.85 14.65 -24.22
C VAL A 194 9.73 15.62 -23.44
N ASP A 195 9.96 15.34 -22.16
CA ASP A 195 10.90 16.09 -21.34
C ASP A 195 12.24 15.36 -21.26
N HIS A 196 13.31 15.99 -21.77
CA HIS A 196 14.65 15.43 -21.79
C HIS A 196 15.51 16.03 -20.69
N PHE A 197 15.83 15.22 -19.67
CA PHE A 197 16.66 15.64 -18.55
C PHE A 197 18.07 15.06 -18.68
N VAL A 198 19.05 15.95 -18.82
CA VAL A 198 20.47 15.57 -18.89
C VAL A 198 21.07 15.48 -17.50
N MET A 199 21.80 14.40 -17.24
CA MET A 199 22.44 14.08 -15.98
C MET A 199 23.97 14.10 -16.11
N PRO A 200 24.72 14.11 -14.98
CA PRO A 200 26.15 13.84 -15.00
C PRO A 200 26.45 12.50 -15.69
N TYR A 201 27.54 12.48 -16.48
CA TYR A 201 27.88 11.34 -17.31
C TYR A 201 28.00 10.05 -16.50
N ALA A 202 27.33 8.99 -16.97
CA ALA A 202 27.36 7.66 -16.37
C ALA A 202 27.04 7.64 -14.85
N ILE A 203 26.26 8.61 -14.34
CA ILE A 203 25.84 8.66 -12.94
C ILE A 203 25.07 7.40 -12.51
N GLY A 204 24.48 6.69 -13.49
CA GLY A 204 24.03 5.32 -13.31
C GLY A 204 22.53 5.16 -13.39
N TRP A 205 22.14 3.89 -13.45
CA TRP A 205 20.78 3.46 -13.75
C TRP A 205 19.76 3.94 -12.71
N PHE A 206 19.99 3.70 -11.43
CA PHE A 206 19.05 4.05 -10.35
C PHE A 206 18.99 5.55 -10.05
N ALA A 207 20.09 6.29 -10.23
CA ALA A 207 20.06 7.75 -10.20
C ALA A 207 19.12 8.30 -11.29
N GLY A 208 19.20 7.79 -12.51
CA GLY A 208 18.30 8.16 -13.60
C GLY A 208 16.84 7.80 -13.35
N ARG A 209 16.57 6.64 -12.73
CA ARG A 209 15.21 6.27 -12.33
C ARG A 209 14.61 7.26 -11.34
N ASN A 210 15.35 7.60 -10.29
CA ASN A 210 14.89 8.56 -9.29
C ASN A 210 14.64 9.94 -9.89
N LEU A 211 15.51 10.41 -10.78
CA LEU A 211 15.29 11.67 -11.49
C LEU A 211 13.97 11.61 -12.24
N ALA A 212 13.77 10.61 -13.12
CA ALA A 212 12.55 10.52 -13.90
C ALA A 212 11.29 10.43 -13.02
N VAL A 213 11.31 9.62 -11.96
CA VAL A 213 10.20 9.49 -10.98
C VAL A 213 9.88 10.81 -10.28
N SER A 214 10.90 11.62 -9.94
CA SER A 214 10.69 12.91 -9.28
C SER A 214 9.95 13.93 -10.15
N GLN A 215 10.00 13.75 -11.47
CA GLN A 215 9.37 14.65 -12.45
C GLN A 215 7.94 14.26 -12.84
N VAL A 216 7.46 13.08 -12.39
CA VAL A 216 6.09 12.60 -12.66
C VAL A 216 5.06 13.37 -11.81
N ASN A 217 3.97 13.81 -12.43
CA ASN A 217 2.86 14.49 -11.75
C ASN A 217 1.51 13.77 -11.94
N THR A 218 1.51 12.59 -12.55
CA THR A 218 0.33 11.76 -12.78
C THR A 218 0.22 10.65 -11.73
N PRO A 219 -0.98 10.07 -11.52
CA PRO A 219 -1.19 9.00 -10.53
C PRO A 219 -0.37 7.74 -10.78
N TYR A 220 -0.09 7.46 -12.05
CA TYR A 220 0.66 6.29 -12.45
C TYR A 220 1.88 6.68 -13.26
N LEU A 221 3.01 6.07 -12.93
CA LEU A 221 4.16 6.03 -13.81
C LEU A 221 4.20 4.69 -14.54
N LEU A 222 4.64 4.72 -15.79
CA LEU A 222 5.01 3.53 -16.54
C LEU A 222 6.52 3.54 -16.74
N TRP A 223 7.23 2.61 -16.10
CA TRP A 223 8.65 2.41 -16.34
C TRP A 223 8.85 1.55 -17.59
N VAL A 224 9.72 2.02 -18.49
CA VAL A 224 10.15 1.31 -19.71
C VAL A 224 11.66 1.47 -19.90
N ASP A 225 12.35 0.40 -20.32
CA ASP A 225 13.73 0.51 -20.79
C ASP A 225 13.74 1.12 -22.21
N ASP A 226 14.83 1.81 -22.58
CA ASP A 226 14.96 2.61 -23.82
C ASP A 226 15.06 1.77 -25.11
N ASP A 227 15.19 0.44 -24.98
CA ASP A 227 15.16 -0.54 -26.06
C ASP A 227 13.80 -1.23 -26.25
N PHE A 228 12.78 -0.84 -25.48
CA PHE A 228 11.43 -1.32 -25.72
C PHE A 228 10.73 -0.69 -26.93
N ALA A 229 9.73 -1.39 -27.45
CA ALA A 229 8.87 -0.93 -28.54
C ALA A 229 7.39 -1.21 -28.24
N PHE A 230 6.55 -0.18 -28.34
CA PHE A 230 5.11 -0.31 -28.17
C PHE A 230 4.49 -0.96 -29.41
N GLY A 231 3.51 -1.83 -29.20
CA GLY A 231 2.77 -2.49 -30.27
C GLY A 231 1.28 -2.56 -29.99
N ASN A 232 0.55 -3.21 -30.91
CA ASN A 232 -0.92 -3.33 -30.84
C ASN A 232 -1.45 -3.92 -29.52
N ARG A 233 -0.62 -4.70 -28.81
CA ARG A 233 -0.97 -5.33 -27.52
C ARG A 233 -0.43 -4.59 -26.29
N THR A 234 0.23 -3.45 -26.46
CA THR A 234 0.69 -2.61 -25.34
C THR A 234 -0.45 -1.69 -24.89
N LYS A 235 -1.42 -2.25 -24.17
CA LYS A 235 -2.66 -1.56 -23.73
C LYS A 235 -2.56 -1.06 -22.28
N LEU A 236 -2.24 0.23 -22.11
CA LEU A 236 -2.06 0.87 -20.81
C LEU A 236 -3.37 0.96 -20.03
N GLU A 237 -4.51 1.02 -20.73
CA GLU A 237 -5.85 1.01 -20.15
C GLU A 237 -6.09 -0.22 -19.28
N ARG A 238 -5.49 -1.37 -19.64
CA ARG A 238 -5.61 -2.60 -18.87
C ARG A 238 -4.89 -2.49 -17.53
N PHE A 239 -3.70 -1.90 -17.51
CA PHE A 239 -2.97 -1.67 -16.26
C PHE A 239 -3.67 -0.63 -15.38
N VAL A 240 -4.15 0.47 -15.97
CA VAL A 240 -4.94 1.47 -15.24
C VAL A 240 -6.19 0.84 -14.62
N ASN A 241 -6.93 0.01 -15.37
CA ASN A 241 -8.12 -0.66 -14.86
C ASN A 241 -7.80 -1.59 -13.67
N VAL A 242 -6.69 -2.33 -13.72
CA VAL A 242 -6.23 -3.16 -12.60
C VAL A 242 -5.91 -2.30 -11.38
N LEU A 243 -5.11 -1.25 -11.55
CA LEU A 243 -4.70 -0.39 -10.43
C LEU A 243 -5.86 0.40 -9.83
N ASP A 244 -6.81 0.88 -10.64
CA ASP A 244 -7.99 1.63 -10.17
C ASP A 244 -8.97 0.77 -9.37
N ASN A 245 -9.06 -0.54 -9.67
CA ASN A 245 -10.06 -1.45 -9.08
C ASN A 245 -9.46 -2.49 -8.13
N THR A 246 -8.20 -2.33 -7.73
CA THR A 246 -7.54 -3.20 -6.76
C THR A 246 -6.71 -2.38 -5.77
N ASP A 247 -6.24 -3.03 -4.72
CA ASP A 247 -5.29 -2.46 -3.76
C ASP A 247 -3.82 -2.70 -4.18
N LEU A 248 -3.57 -3.03 -5.44
CA LEU A 248 -2.22 -3.17 -5.99
C LEU A 248 -1.53 -1.82 -6.09
N ASP A 249 -0.22 -1.85 -5.89
CA ASP A 249 0.68 -0.71 -6.07
C ASP A 249 1.35 -0.72 -7.44
N LEU A 250 1.57 -1.92 -8.01
CA LEU A 250 2.34 -2.11 -9.22
C LEU A 250 1.83 -3.31 -10.02
N VAL A 251 1.71 -3.12 -11.32
CA VAL A 251 1.30 -4.15 -12.29
C VAL A 251 2.26 -4.18 -13.47
N SER A 252 2.55 -5.38 -13.97
CA SER A 252 3.45 -5.59 -15.10
C SER A 252 2.89 -6.62 -16.08
N THR A 253 3.55 -6.77 -17.21
CA THR A 253 3.31 -7.89 -18.12
C THR A 253 4.01 -9.15 -17.64
N CYS A 254 3.37 -10.29 -17.87
CA CYS A 254 4.01 -11.58 -17.89
C CYS A 254 4.63 -11.79 -19.29
N LEU A 255 5.95 -11.67 -19.43
CA LEU A 255 6.63 -11.97 -20.69
C LEU A 255 6.60 -13.48 -20.97
N ARG A 256 5.52 -13.98 -21.56
CA ARG A 256 5.46 -15.31 -22.16
C ARG A 256 5.97 -15.21 -23.60
N HIS A 257 7.16 -15.77 -23.82
CA HIS A 257 7.81 -15.92 -25.13
C HIS A 257 8.18 -14.61 -25.85
N MET A 258 9.36 -14.09 -25.52
CA MET A 258 10.22 -13.49 -26.55
C MET A 258 11.19 -14.56 -27.05
N VAL A 259 11.34 -14.66 -28.36
CA VAL A 259 12.29 -15.57 -29.00
C VAL A 259 13.70 -15.20 -28.51
N GLY A 260 14.37 -16.12 -27.80
CA GLY A 260 15.76 -15.96 -27.36
C GLY A 260 16.01 -15.77 -25.85
N PHE A 261 15.00 -15.48 -25.02
CA PHE A 261 15.17 -15.36 -23.56
C PHE A 261 14.26 -16.32 -22.78
N LYS A 262 14.83 -17.04 -21.81
CA LYS A 262 14.08 -17.93 -20.90
C LYS A 262 13.07 -17.11 -20.09
N LYS A 263 11.80 -17.57 -20.08
CA LYS A 263 10.64 -16.93 -19.45
C LYS A 263 10.95 -16.52 -18.00
N VAL A 264 10.49 -15.36 -17.56
CA VAL A 264 10.06 -15.19 -16.16
C VAL A 264 8.60 -14.77 -16.19
N ALA A 265 7.75 -15.79 -16.20
CA ALA A 265 6.33 -15.66 -15.92
C ALA A 265 6.16 -15.82 -14.41
N HIS A 266 5.90 -14.73 -13.71
CA HIS A 266 5.76 -14.62 -12.25
C HIS A 266 6.99 -15.00 -11.43
N THR A 267 7.20 -14.29 -10.32
CA THR A 267 8.26 -14.58 -9.36
C THR A 267 7.69 -14.51 -7.96
N LYS A 268 8.05 -15.49 -7.13
CA LYS A 268 7.83 -15.47 -5.69
C LYS A 268 9.17 -15.38 -4.98
N MET A 269 9.37 -14.29 -4.25
CA MET A 269 10.52 -14.10 -3.37
C MET A 269 10.11 -14.36 -1.93
N THR A 270 10.97 -15.03 -1.18
CA THR A 270 10.78 -15.30 0.24
C THR A 270 12.05 -14.92 0.98
N LEU A 271 11.92 -14.19 2.09
CA LEU A 271 13.01 -13.97 3.04
C LEU A 271 12.99 -15.08 4.08
N VAL A 272 14.12 -15.75 4.24
CA VAL A 272 14.35 -16.72 5.31
C VAL A 272 15.27 -16.06 6.32
N PRO A 273 14.85 -15.94 7.60
CA PRO A 273 15.70 -15.42 8.66
C PRO A 273 17.02 -16.18 8.71
N GLY A 274 18.12 -15.44 8.65
CA GLY A 274 19.46 -16.01 8.74
C GLY A 274 20.03 -15.92 10.14
N ASP A 275 21.35 -15.90 10.24
CA ASP A 275 22.09 -15.70 11.48
C ASP A 275 22.81 -14.33 11.47
N LYS A 276 23.93 -14.22 12.19
CA LYS A 276 24.78 -13.03 12.25
C LYS A 276 25.26 -12.52 10.88
N ASP A 277 25.27 -13.37 9.84
CA ASP A 277 25.75 -13.03 8.51
C ASP A 277 24.61 -12.51 7.58
N GLY A 278 23.36 -12.52 8.07
CA GLY A 278 22.20 -11.89 7.44
C GLY A 278 21.20 -12.87 6.83
N ASP A 279 20.06 -12.33 6.40
CA ASP A 279 18.93 -13.11 5.88
C ASP A 279 19.17 -13.66 4.47
N CYS A 280 18.56 -14.81 4.17
CA CYS A 280 18.62 -15.43 2.86
C CYS A 280 17.40 -15.06 2.00
N LEU A 281 17.63 -14.53 0.80
CA LEU A 281 16.58 -14.29 -0.19
C LEU A 281 16.45 -15.49 -1.13
N LEU A 282 15.32 -16.19 -1.06
CA LEU A 282 14.96 -17.24 -2.00
C LEU A 282 14.11 -16.64 -3.13
N ILE A 283 14.49 -16.92 -4.38
CA ILE A 283 13.77 -16.49 -5.58
C ILE A 283 13.24 -17.72 -6.30
N HIS A 284 11.92 -17.85 -6.34
CA HIS A 284 11.22 -18.90 -7.05
C HIS A 284 10.61 -18.33 -8.33
N ASP A 285 11.32 -18.51 -9.44
CA ASP A 285 10.78 -18.19 -10.76
C ASP A 285 9.62 -19.15 -11.10
N HIS A 286 8.67 -18.69 -11.90
CA HIS A 286 7.48 -19.46 -12.29
C HIS A 286 6.48 -19.77 -11.18
N HIS A 287 6.59 -19.06 -10.06
CA HIS A 287 5.68 -19.19 -8.94
C HIS A 287 4.98 -17.86 -8.68
N HIS A 288 3.71 -17.94 -8.26
CA HIS A 288 2.87 -16.80 -7.91
C HIS A 288 2.05 -17.10 -6.66
N TRP A 289 1.51 -16.06 -6.01
CA TRP A 289 0.66 -16.20 -4.82
C TRP A 289 -0.83 -16.39 -5.14
N GLY A 290 -1.16 -16.66 -6.40
CA GLY A 290 -2.53 -16.87 -6.88
C GLY A 290 -3.06 -15.67 -7.68
N PRO A 291 -4.27 -15.81 -8.24
CA PRO A 291 -4.87 -14.76 -9.05
C PRO A 291 -5.30 -13.56 -8.19
N VAL A 292 -5.29 -12.38 -8.80
CA VAL A 292 -5.84 -11.17 -8.20
C VAL A 292 -7.37 -11.24 -8.25
N PRO A 293 -8.10 -11.02 -7.14
CA PRO A 293 -9.56 -11.03 -7.13
C PRO A 293 -10.14 -10.08 -8.17
N GLY A 294 -11.08 -10.56 -9.01
CA GLY A 294 -11.67 -9.78 -10.11
C GLY A 294 -10.82 -9.69 -11.39
N PHE A 295 -9.54 -10.09 -11.34
CA PHE A 295 -8.59 -10.03 -12.45
C PHE A 295 -7.86 -11.37 -12.62
N PRO A 296 -8.53 -12.42 -13.12
CA PRO A 296 -7.99 -13.79 -13.14
C PRO A 296 -6.76 -13.98 -14.05
N ARG A 297 -6.50 -13.04 -14.96
CA ARG A 297 -5.30 -13.04 -15.82
C ARG A 297 -4.11 -12.32 -15.19
N CYS A 298 -4.27 -11.80 -13.99
CA CYS A 298 -3.23 -11.17 -13.19
C CYS A 298 -2.94 -12.06 -11.97
N HIS A 299 -1.67 -12.33 -11.70
CA HIS A 299 -1.26 -13.10 -10.54
C HIS A 299 -0.30 -12.30 -9.67
N PHE A 300 -0.46 -12.43 -8.36
CA PHE A 300 0.43 -11.81 -7.38
C PHE A 300 1.87 -12.28 -7.55
N SER A 301 2.78 -11.32 -7.63
CA SER A 301 4.22 -11.52 -7.81
C SER A 301 4.97 -10.66 -6.80
N THR A 302 6.26 -10.91 -6.62
CA THR A 302 7.14 -10.06 -5.79
C THR A 302 8.19 -9.35 -6.64
N ARG A 303 8.46 -9.86 -7.84
CA ARG A 303 9.39 -9.28 -8.81
C ARG A 303 8.75 -9.35 -10.19
N VAL A 304 8.97 -8.32 -11.00
CA VAL A 304 8.50 -8.25 -12.39
C VAL A 304 9.60 -7.70 -13.29
N THR A 305 9.38 -7.71 -14.60
CA THR A 305 10.34 -7.19 -15.59
C THR A 305 10.42 -5.66 -15.52
N ASN A 306 11.40 -5.06 -16.20
CA ASN A 306 11.50 -3.59 -16.31
C ASN A 306 10.42 -2.96 -17.20
N PHE A 307 9.25 -3.58 -17.33
CA PHE A 307 8.06 -3.01 -17.95
C PHE A 307 6.92 -3.05 -16.95
N PHE A 308 6.68 -1.98 -16.21
CA PHE A 308 5.63 -1.96 -15.19
C PHE A 308 4.97 -0.60 -15.06
N MET A 309 3.68 -0.62 -14.76
CA MET A 309 2.93 0.54 -14.30
C MET A 309 2.77 0.49 -12.80
N ALA A 310 2.99 1.60 -12.11
CA ALA A 310 2.88 1.67 -10.68
C ALA A 310 2.28 2.99 -10.22
N ARG A 311 1.66 2.97 -9.04
CA ARG A 311 1.30 4.16 -8.29
C ARG A 311 2.56 5.00 -8.04
N THR A 312 2.51 6.26 -8.46
CA THR A 312 3.67 7.16 -8.42
C THR A 312 4.21 7.36 -7.00
N ASP A 313 3.31 7.54 -6.03
CA ASP A 313 3.63 7.65 -4.60
C ASP A 313 4.22 6.36 -4.03
N SER A 314 3.69 5.20 -4.40
CA SER A 314 4.22 3.90 -3.98
C SER A 314 5.67 3.69 -4.43
N VAL A 315 6.02 4.04 -5.68
CA VAL A 315 7.41 3.95 -6.17
C VAL A 315 8.31 4.96 -5.46
N ARG A 316 7.84 6.20 -5.22
CA ARG A 316 8.59 7.22 -4.47
C ARG A 316 8.89 6.80 -3.04
N ALA A 317 7.94 6.14 -2.37
CA ALA A 317 8.10 5.67 -1.00
C ALA A 317 9.14 4.55 -0.86
N VAL A 318 9.38 3.77 -1.92
CA VAL A 318 10.43 2.76 -1.96
C VAL A 318 11.77 3.36 -2.39
N GLY A 319 11.77 4.14 -3.48
CA GLY A 319 12.96 4.72 -4.09
C GLY A 319 13.86 3.68 -4.78
N PHE A 320 14.78 4.15 -5.61
CA PHE A 320 15.85 3.33 -6.20
C PHE A 320 17.17 3.68 -5.52
N ASP A 321 17.94 2.71 -5.04
CA ASP A 321 19.18 3.02 -4.30
C ASP A 321 20.33 3.40 -5.26
N PRO A 322 20.76 4.67 -5.32
CA PRO A 322 21.75 5.11 -6.31
C PRO A 322 23.13 4.44 -6.14
N LYS A 323 23.38 3.70 -5.05
CA LYS A 323 24.58 2.85 -4.91
C LYS A 323 24.70 1.82 -6.03
N TYR A 324 23.59 1.40 -6.64
CA TYR A 324 23.57 0.43 -7.74
C TYR A 324 23.53 1.13 -9.11
N SER A 325 24.70 1.29 -9.73
CA SER A 325 24.85 2.05 -10.97
C SER A 325 24.58 1.25 -12.26
N ARG A 326 24.71 -0.09 -12.24
CA ARG A 326 24.56 -0.96 -13.43
C ARG A 326 23.65 -2.17 -13.24
N HIS A 327 23.69 -2.81 -12.07
CA HIS A 327 22.90 -4.00 -11.78
C HIS A 327 22.11 -3.77 -10.50
N GLY A 328 20.79 -3.83 -10.58
CA GLY A 328 19.93 -3.62 -9.41
C GLY A 328 18.49 -4.10 -9.59
N HIS A 329 18.16 -4.81 -10.68
CA HIS A 329 16.77 -5.13 -11.01
C HIS A 329 16.04 -5.78 -9.82
N THR A 330 16.66 -6.79 -9.21
CA THR A 330 16.12 -7.44 -8.00
C THR A 330 16.10 -6.52 -6.78
N GLN A 331 17.04 -5.57 -6.64
CA GLN A 331 17.18 -4.72 -5.45
C GLN A 331 15.93 -3.87 -5.19
N PHE A 332 15.36 -3.24 -6.22
CA PHE A 332 14.13 -2.44 -6.04
C PHE A 332 13.00 -3.31 -5.49
N PHE A 333 12.83 -4.50 -6.07
CA PHE A 333 11.80 -5.44 -5.65
C PHE A 333 12.07 -6.02 -4.27
N MET A 334 13.33 -6.18 -3.86
CA MET A 334 13.69 -6.54 -2.50
C MET A 334 13.29 -5.44 -1.52
N ALA A 335 13.63 -4.17 -1.82
CA ALA A 335 13.27 -3.02 -1.00
C ALA A 335 11.75 -2.78 -0.93
N ALA A 336 11.01 -3.24 -1.94
CA ALA A 336 9.56 -3.19 -2.02
C ALA A 336 8.84 -4.31 -1.25
N MET A 337 9.53 -5.38 -0.83
CA MET A 337 8.90 -6.47 -0.08
C MET A 337 8.29 -5.96 1.23
N GLY A 338 7.03 -6.33 1.48
CA GLY A 338 6.26 -5.85 2.63
C GLY A 338 5.77 -4.39 2.52
N LYS A 339 6.17 -3.66 1.47
CA LYS A 339 5.74 -2.28 1.21
C LYS A 339 4.75 -2.19 0.04
N LEU A 340 5.01 -2.93 -1.04
CA LEU A 340 4.21 -2.89 -2.27
C LEU A 340 3.48 -4.20 -2.54
N LYS A 341 2.24 -4.09 -3.01
CA LYS A 341 1.47 -5.19 -3.60
C LYS A 341 1.66 -5.20 -5.11
N ILE A 342 2.25 -6.28 -5.62
CA ILE A 342 2.68 -6.39 -7.02
C ILE A 342 1.92 -7.54 -7.72
N ALA A 343 1.55 -7.33 -8.98
CA ALA A 343 1.03 -8.38 -9.84
C ALA A 343 1.65 -8.34 -11.24
N ALA A 344 1.61 -9.49 -11.93
CA ALA A 344 1.91 -9.57 -13.36
C ALA A 344 0.71 -10.16 -14.10
N CYS A 345 0.38 -9.56 -15.25
CA CYS A 345 -0.78 -9.91 -16.06
C CYS A 345 -0.40 -10.40 -17.45
N ASP A 346 -1.18 -11.33 -18.00
CA ASP A 346 -0.94 -11.94 -19.31
C ASP A 346 -1.56 -11.14 -20.48
N ASP A 347 -2.22 -10.00 -20.20
CA ASP A 347 -3.07 -9.27 -21.16
C ASP A 347 -2.34 -8.19 -21.98
N VAL A 348 -1.20 -7.73 -21.50
CA VAL A 348 -0.43 -6.64 -22.09
C VAL A 348 0.90 -7.22 -22.53
N THR A 349 1.40 -6.85 -23.71
CA THR A 349 2.76 -7.22 -24.15
C THR A 349 3.55 -5.99 -24.58
N ILE A 350 4.87 -6.07 -24.48
CA ILE A 350 5.81 -5.04 -24.94
C ILE A 350 6.86 -5.71 -25.83
N GLY A 351 7.35 -5.01 -26.86
CA GLY A 351 8.53 -5.42 -27.63
C GLY A 351 9.83 -4.99 -26.94
N HIS A 352 10.92 -5.70 -27.16
CA HIS A 352 12.28 -5.43 -26.64
C HIS A 352 13.28 -5.91 -27.69
#